data_AF-A0AAW8GI99-F1
#
_entry.id   AF-A0AAW8GI99-F1
#
_cell.length_a   1.000
_cell.length_b   1.000
_cell.length_c   1.000
_cell.angle_alpha   90.00
_cell.angle_beta   90.00
_cell.angle_gamma   90.00
#
_symmetry.space_group_name_H-M   'P 1'
#
loop_
_entity.id
_entity.type
_entity.pdbx_description
1 polymer ?
#
loop_
_entity_poly.entity_id
_entity_poly.type
_entity_poly.pdbx_seq_one_letter_code
_entity_poly.pdbx_strand_id
1 'polypeptide(L)'
;MIGRLRGLLIEKQPPQIVIEVNGVGYEVQMPMSCFYELPNINEEAIIYTHFVVREDAQLLYGFNTVSERALFREVIKANGVGPKMGLGILSGMTASQFVACVEREDISTLIKLPGVGKKTAERLLVEMKDRLKGWGSGDLFTPATDAAPLDHSPVTAEQNAQEEAISALLSLGYKPVQASKVVSQMAKPGMTSEQLIREALKSMV
;
A
#
# COMPACT_ATOMS: atom_id res chain seq x y z
N MET A 1 12.92 8.53 0.76
CA MET A 1 12.18 7.85 1.83
C MET A 1 12.20 6.34 1.54
N ILE A 2 12.55 5.50 2.51
CA ILE A 2 12.85 4.06 2.29
C ILE A 2 11.55 3.32 1.93
N GLY A 3 11.46 2.84 0.68
CA GLY A 3 10.27 2.15 0.16
C GLY A 3 10.40 0.63 0.09
N ARG A 4 11.61 0.09 0.00
CA ARG A 4 11.84 -1.35 -0.07
C ARG A 4 13.22 -1.65 0.49
N LEU A 5 13.34 -2.76 1.20
CA LEU A 5 14.60 -3.36 1.59
C LEU A 5 14.73 -4.73 0.93
N ARG A 6 15.94 -5.06 0.52
CA ARG A 6 16.32 -6.39 0.02
C ARG A 6 17.65 -6.73 0.65
N GLY A 7 17.70 -7.84 1.39
CA GLY A 7 18.88 -8.19 2.17
C GLY A 7 18.69 -9.49 2.94
N LEU A 8 19.67 -9.83 3.77
CA LEU A 8 19.65 -11.06 4.57
C LEU A 8 18.89 -10.83 5.87
N LEU A 9 18.02 -11.77 6.23
CA LEU A 9 17.32 -11.73 7.49
C LEU A 9 18.24 -12.22 8.62
N ILE A 10 18.70 -11.34 9.48
CA ILE A 10 19.69 -11.68 10.52
C ILE A 10 19.02 -12.03 11.84
N GLU A 11 17.86 -11.44 12.14
CA GLU A 11 17.16 -11.66 13.40
C GLU A 11 15.64 -11.63 13.24
N LYS A 12 14.96 -12.47 14.02
CA LYS A 12 13.50 -12.56 14.14
C LYS A 12 13.10 -12.46 15.62
N GLN A 13 12.55 -11.32 16.04
CA GLN A 13 11.99 -11.13 17.39
C GLN A 13 10.61 -10.46 17.29
N PRO A 14 9.51 -11.22 17.21
CA PRO A 14 8.18 -10.67 16.93
C PRO A 14 7.80 -9.48 17.85
N PRO A 15 7.24 -8.38 17.31
CA PRO A 15 6.88 -8.14 15.90
C PRO A 15 8.01 -7.53 15.04
N GLN A 16 9.26 -7.59 15.50
CA GLN A 16 10.42 -6.95 14.89
C GLN A 16 11.34 -7.94 14.18
N ILE A 17 11.96 -7.48 13.09
CA ILE A 17 13.06 -8.17 12.42
C ILE A 17 14.26 -7.25 12.24
N VAL A 18 15.43 -7.85 12.01
CA VAL A 18 16.62 -7.15 11.52
C VAL A 18 16.98 -7.71 10.15
N ILE A 19 16.95 -6.84 9.13
CA ILE A 19 17.41 -7.17 7.78
C ILE A 19 18.70 -6.42 7.47
N GLU A 20 19.76 -7.15 7.12
CA GLU A 20 21.04 -6.56 6.74
C GLU A 20 21.06 -6.28 5.23
N VAL A 21 21.28 -5.02 4.88
CA VAL A 21 21.45 -4.57 3.48
C VAL A 21 22.83 -3.94 3.36
N ASN A 22 23.75 -4.62 2.66
CA ASN A 22 25.13 -4.16 2.44
C ASN A 22 25.87 -3.75 3.74
N GLY A 23 25.74 -4.56 4.80
CA GLY A 23 26.40 -4.32 6.09
C GLY A 23 25.68 -3.37 7.04
N VAL A 24 24.48 -2.88 6.70
CA VAL A 24 23.64 -2.08 7.59
C VAL A 24 22.40 -2.89 8.00
N GLY A 25 22.26 -3.14 9.30
CA GLY A 25 21.07 -3.77 9.88
C GLY A 25 19.93 -2.78 10.07
N TYR A 26 18.81 -3.02 9.40
CA TYR A 26 17.58 -2.24 9.55
C TYR A 26 16.60 -2.96 10.45
N GLU A 27 16.21 -2.30 11.53
CA GLU A 27 15.10 -2.72 12.38
C GLU A 27 13.76 -2.42 11.70
N VAL A 28 12.94 -3.45 11.50
CA VAL A 28 11.63 -3.32 10.83
C VAL A 28 10.55 -3.98 11.67
N GLN A 29 9.47 -3.24 11.95
CA GLN A 29 8.27 -3.77 12.61
C GLN A 29 7.29 -4.31 11.57
N MET A 30 6.82 -5.54 11.74
CA MET A 30 5.93 -6.19 10.79
C MET A 30 4.65 -6.70 11.48
N PRO A 31 3.48 -6.69 10.80
CA PRO A 31 2.32 -7.41 11.27
C PRO A 31 2.62 -8.90 11.43
N MET A 32 1.99 -9.56 12.41
CA MET A 32 2.22 -10.99 12.66
C MET A 32 1.87 -11.87 11.44
N SER A 33 0.84 -11.49 10.68
CA SER A 33 0.47 -12.15 9.43
C SER A 33 1.64 -12.18 8.44
N CYS A 34 2.29 -11.04 8.20
CA CYS A 34 3.47 -10.95 7.34
C CYS A 34 4.67 -11.68 7.97
N PHE A 35 4.86 -11.56 9.29
CA PHE A 35 6.00 -12.12 10.01
C PHE A 35 6.11 -13.65 9.84
N TYR A 36 4.97 -14.36 9.87
CA TYR A 36 4.96 -15.82 9.76
C TYR A 36 5.33 -16.35 8.37
N GLU A 37 5.24 -15.51 7.33
CA GLU A 37 5.60 -15.86 5.96
C GLU A 37 7.06 -15.53 5.61
N LEU A 38 7.81 -14.94 6.55
CA LEU A 38 9.21 -14.59 6.33
C LEU A 38 10.10 -15.82 6.14
N PRO A 39 11.12 -15.74 5.26
CA PRO A 39 12.11 -16.80 5.07
C PRO A 39 12.92 -17.06 6.34
N ASN A 40 13.75 -18.09 6.39
CA ASN A 40 14.54 -18.40 7.59
C ASN A 40 15.60 -17.33 7.87
N ILE A 41 16.17 -17.35 9.07
CA ILE A 41 17.34 -16.54 9.38
C ILE A 41 18.49 -16.94 8.44
N ASN A 42 19.26 -15.94 7.97
CA ASN A 42 20.31 -16.01 6.95
C ASN A 42 19.83 -16.26 5.52
N GLU A 43 18.52 -16.17 5.25
CA GLU A 43 17.97 -16.17 3.89
C GLU A 43 17.67 -14.74 3.41
N GLU A 44 17.69 -14.53 2.09
CA GLU A 44 17.34 -13.23 1.48
C GLU A 44 15.83 -12.97 1.61
N ALA A 45 15.47 -11.78 2.08
CA ALA A 45 14.10 -11.30 2.16
C ALA A 45 13.94 -9.99 1.36
N ILE A 46 12.73 -9.79 0.83
CA ILE A 46 12.30 -8.52 0.25
C ILE A 46 11.16 -7.98 1.10
N ILE A 47 11.34 -6.78 1.64
CA ILE A 47 10.38 -6.15 2.55
C ILE A 47 9.97 -4.80 1.98
N TYR A 48 8.67 -4.61 1.75
CA TYR A 48 8.11 -3.32 1.37
C TYR A 48 7.90 -2.47 2.62
N THR A 49 8.44 -1.25 2.63
CA THR A 49 8.50 -0.45 3.85
C THR A 49 7.62 0.79 3.79
N HIS A 50 7.02 1.13 4.92
CA HIS A 50 6.48 2.45 5.22
C HIS A 50 7.36 3.10 6.30
N PHE A 51 8.05 4.18 5.91
CA PHE A 51 8.93 4.93 6.80
C PHE A 51 8.13 6.00 7.54
N VAL A 52 8.22 6.02 8.87
CA VAL A 52 7.58 7.02 9.72
C VAL A 52 8.66 7.86 10.38
N VAL A 53 8.56 9.17 10.20
CA VAL A 53 9.44 10.15 10.84
C VAL A 53 8.63 10.94 11.85
N ARG A 54 9.11 10.98 13.09
CA ARG A 54 8.61 11.80 14.19
C ARG A 54 9.77 12.61 14.76
N GLU A 55 9.47 13.53 15.67
CA GLU A 55 10.49 14.35 16.33
C GLU A 55 11.46 13.50 17.17
N ASP A 56 10.99 12.40 17.73
CA ASP A 56 11.71 11.53 18.67
C ASP A 56 12.12 10.17 18.09
N ALA A 57 11.65 9.80 16.90
CA ALA A 57 11.87 8.48 16.34
C ALA A 57 11.79 8.44 14.80
N GLN A 58 12.57 7.52 14.22
CA GLN A 58 12.47 7.09 12.82
C GLN A 58 12.19 5.60 12.81
N LEU A 59 11.05 5.19 12.26
CA LEU A 59 10.57 3.81 12.34
C LEU A 59 10.30 3.26 10.95
N LEU A 60 10.62 1.98 10.74
CA LEU A 60 10.27 1.23 9.54
C LEU A 60 9.18 0.21 9.87
N TYR A 61 8.09 0.28 9.11
CA TYR A 61 7.04 -0.73 9.10
C TYR A 61 7.14 -1.55 7.83
N GLY A 62 7.20 -2.88 7.93
CA GLY A 62 7.46 -3.79 6.82
C GLY A 62 6.27 -4.70 6.47
N PHE A 63 6.19 -5.05 5.20
CA PHE A 63 5.15 -5.91 4.61
C PHE A 63 5.76 -6.79 3.52
N ASN A 64 5.19 -7.98 3.30
CA ASN A 64 5.70 -8.94 2.30
C ASN A 64 5.29 -8.52 0.89
N THR A 65 4.15 -7.83 0.77
CA THR A 65 3.58 -7.40 -0.50
C THR A 65 3.29 -5.91 -0.52
N VAL A 66 3.20 -5.36 -1.73
CA VAL A 66 2.80 -3.96 -1.95
C VAL A 66 1.37 -3.72 -1.44
N SER A 67 0.46 -4.66 -1.67
CA SER A 67 -0.95 -4.56 -1.28
C SER A 67 -1.13 -4.44 0.23
N GLU A 68 -0.38 -5.22 1.02
CA GLU A 68 -0.40 -5.12 2.48
C GLU A 68 0.09 -3.75 2.96
N ARG A 69 1.18 -3.24 2.36
CA ARG A 69 1.69 -1.90 2.69
C ARG A 69 0.70 -0.81 2.31
N ALA A 70 0.07 -0.93 1.15
CA ALA A 70 -0.95 0.00 0.70
C ALA A 70 -2.13 0.01 1.68
N LEU A 71 -2.56 -1.17 2.16
CA LEU A 71 -3.68 -1.27 3.09
C LEU A 71 -3.32 -0.61 4.41
N PHE A 72 -2.11 -0.89 4.92
CA PHE A 72 -1.61 -0.24 6.12
C PHE A 72 -1.63 1.28 6.00
N ARG A 73 -1.16 1.82 4.87
CA ARG A 73 -1.17 3.27 4.61
C ARG A 73 -2.58 3.86 4.59
N GLU A 74 -3.56 3.15 4.06
CA GLU A 74 -4.97 3.60 4.10
C GLU A 74 -5.56 3.52 5.51
N VAL A 75 -5.24 2.46 6.25
CA VAL A 75 -5.70 2.25 7.63
C VAL A 75 -5.15 3.33 8.57
N ILE A 76 -3.86 3.69 8.49
CA ILE A 76 -3.27 4.71 9.36
C ILE A 76 -3.67 6.15 9.02
N LYS A 77 -4.28 6.38 7.84
CA LYS A 77 -4.92 7.66 7.51
C LYS A 77 -6.28 7.79 8.21
N ALA A 78 -6.83 6.71 8.78
CA ALA A 78 -8.08 6.77 9.50
C ALA A 78 -7.88 7.49 10.84
N ASN A 79 -8.78 8.39 11.18
CA ASN A 79 -8.56 9.23 12.35
C ASN A 79 -8.76 8.42 13.65
N GLY A 80 -7.76 8.50 14.53
CA GLY A 80 -7.66 7.68 15.74
C GLY A 80 -6.88 6.37 15.52
N VAL A 81 -6.39 6.11 14.30
CA VAL A 81 -5.60 4.92 13.98
C VAL A 81 -4.17 5.32 13.65
N GLY A 82 -3.26 5.11 14.60
CA GLY A 82 -1.82 5.31 14.38
C GLY A 82 -1.11 4.04 13.88
N PRO A 83 0.17 4.13 13.48
CA PRO A 83 0.96 3.00 12.98
C PRO A 83 0.96 1.75 13.89
N LYS A 84 1.03 1.95 15.21
CA LYS A 84 0.97 0.83 16.19
C LYS A 84 -0.39 0.11 16.17
N MET A 85 -1.48 0.86 16.04
CA MET A 85 -2.82 0.28 15.93
C MET A 85 -3.02 -0.38 14.57
N GLY A 86 -2.56 0.25 13.48
CA GLY A 86 -2.58 -0.35 12.14
C GLY A 86 -1.86 -1.69 12.08
N LEU A 87 -0.71 -1.81 12.76
CA LEU A 87 0.04 -3.07 12.84
C LEU A 87 -0.74 -4.12 13.66
N GLY A 88 -1.41 -3.71 14.74
CA GLY A 88 -2.31 -4.58 15.51
C GLY A 88 -3.50 -5.08 14.69
N ILE A 89 -4.11 -4.22 13.88
CA ILE A 89 -5.22 -4.57 12.98
C ILE A 89 -4.75 -5.64 11.97
N LEU A 90 -3.65 -5.38 11.26
CA LEU A 90 -3.11 -6.32 10.27
C LEU A 90 -2.44 -7.56 10.87
N SER A 91 -2.18 -7.57 12.18
CA SER A 91 -1.75 -8.77 12.91
C SER A 91 -2.91 -9.67 13.31
N GLY A 92 -4.10 -9.09 13.53
CA GLY A 92 -5.31 -9.84 13.91
C GLY A 92 -6.10 -10.41 12.74
N MET A 93 -5.86 -9.90 11.52
CA MET A 93 -6.50 -10.37 10.29
C MET A 93 -5.65 -10.04 9.07
N THR A 94 -5.75 -10.87 8.04
CA THR A 94 -5.08 -10.61 6.75
C THR A 94 -5.71 -9.41 6.03
N ALA A 95 -5.02 -8.85 5.04
CA ALA A 95 -5.55 -7.76 4.23
C ALA A 95 -6.92 -8.10 3.61
N SER A 96 -7.06 -9.30 3.04
CA SER A 96 -8.31 -9.77 2.45
C SER A 96 -9.43 -9.94 3.48
N GLN A 97 -9.12 -10.42 4.68
CA GLN A 97 -10.08 -10.53 5.77
C GLN A 97 -10.56 -9.15 6.26
N PHE A 98 -9.64 -8.18 6.34
CA PHE A 98 -9.99 -6.81 6.70
C PHE A 98 -10.94 -6.18 5.67
N VAL A 99 -10.63 -6.31 4.38
CA VAL A 99 -11.50 -5.82 3.30
C VAL A 99 -12.88 -6.46 3.38
N ALA A 100 -12.96 -7.78 3.49
CA ALA A 100 -14.23 -8.49 3.63
C ALA A 100 -15.02 -8.08 4.88
N CYS A 101 -14.33 -7.80 5.99
CA CYS A 101 -14.93 -7.32 7.24
C CYS A 101 -15.55 -5.92 7.04
N VAL A 102 -14.86 -5.03 6.32
CA VAL A 102 -15.37 -3.69 5.98
C VAL A 102 -16.55 -3.76 5.03
N GLU A 103 -16.49 -4.61 3.99
CA GLU A 103 -17.58 -4.80 3.02
C GLU A 103 -18.86 -5.34 3.65
N ARG A 104 -18.72 -6.26 4.62
CA ARG A 104 -19.84 -6.87 5.35
C ARG A 104 -20.33 -6.04 6.53
N GLU A 105 -19.72 -4.88 6.77
CA GLU A 105 -20.04 -4.02 7.91
C GLU A 105 -19.92 -4.74 9.27
N ASP A 106 -19.01 -5.72 9.38
CA ASP A 106 -18.83 -6.52 10.59
C ASP A 106 -18.00 -5.79 11.65
N ILE A 107 -18.63 -4.79 12.25
CA ILE A 107 -18.05 -4.02 13.34
C ILE A 107 -17.66 -4.89 14.54
N SER A 108 -18.38 -6.00 14.77
CA SER A 108 -18.16 -6.86 15.94
C SER A 108 -16.76 -7.48 15.92
N THR A 109 -16.26 -7.80 14.72
CA THR A 109 -14.92 -8.32 14.51
C THR A 109 -13.86 -7.22 14.68
N LEU A 110 -14.11 -6.00 14.20
CA LEU A 110 -13.20 -4.86 14.39
C LEU A 110 -12.99 -4.51 15.86
N ILE A 111 -14.04 -4.56 16.68
CA ILE A 111 -13.97 -4.24 18.13
C ILE A 111 -13.10 -5.26 18.90
N LYS A 112 -12.94 -6.49 18.39
CA LYS A 112 -12.09 -7.50 19.03
C LYS A 112 -10.60 -7.26 18.80
N LEU A 113 -10.23 -6.34 17.91
CA LEU A 113 -8.84 -6.03 17.61
C LEU A 113 -8.19 -5.24 18.77
N PRO A 114 -6.92 -5.51 19.07
CA PRO A 114 -6.23 -4.85 20.17
C PRO A 114 -6.14 -3.34 19.97
N GLY A 115 -6.66 -2.58 20.94
CA GLY A 115 -6.68 -1.11 20.90
C GLY A 115 -7.82 -0.50 20.08
N VAL A 116 -8.69 -1.30 19.46
CA VAL A 116 -9.85 -0.81 18.70
C VAL A 116 -11.11 -0.83 19.57
N GLY A 117 -11.49 0.34 20.08
CA GLY A 117 -12.76 0.50 20.80
C GLY A 117 -13.96 0.67 19.85
N LYS A 118 -15.19 0.57 20.38
CA LYS A 118 -16.45 0.72 19.60
C LYS A 118 -16.46 1.97 18.72
N LYS A 119 -16.17 3.14 19.27
CA LYS A 119 -16.15 4.41 18.52
C LYS A 119 -15.10 4.43 17.40
N THR A 120 -13.92 3.87 17.67
CA THR A 120 -12.86 3.74 16.67
C THR A 120 -13.26 2.76 15.58
N ALA A 121 -13.90 1.64 15.93
CA ALA A 121 -14.39 0.65 14.99
C ALA A 121 -15.47 1.21 14.05
N GLU A 122 -16.47 1.92 14.60
CA GLU A 122 -17.53 2.59 13.81
C GLU A 122 -16.92 3.56 12.81
N ARG A 123 -15.98 4.40 13.27
CA ARG A 123 -15.32 5.39 12.43
C ARG A 123 -14.43 4.76 11.36
N LEU A 124 -13.61 3.78 11.76
CA LEU A 124 -12.74 3.04 10.86
C LEU A 124 -13.57 2.36 9.77
N LEU A 125 -14.69 1.73 10.13
CA LEU A 125 -15.56 1.08 9.16
C LEU A 125 -16.08 2.05 8.10
N VAL A 126 -16.59 3.20 8.51
CA VAL A 126 -17.12 4.23 7.59
C VAL A 126 -16.03 4.79 6.69
N GLU A 127 -14.89 5.18 7.26
CA GLU A 127 -13.78 5.76 6.49
C GLU A 127 -13.16 4.76 5.51
N MET A 128 -13.01 3.50 5.92
CA MET A 128 -12.44 2.45 5.07
C MET A 128 -13.41 1.98 3.99
N LYS A 129 -14.72 1.96 4.24
CA LYS A 129 -15.71 1.57 3.23
C LYS A 129 -15.66 2.48 2.00
N ASP A 130 -15.38 3.76 2.18
CA ASP A 130 -15.21 4.68 1.06
C ASP A 130 -13.84 4.52 0.39
N ARG A 131 -12.77 4.39 1.18
CA ARG A 131 -11.39 4.30 0.69
C ARG A 131 -11.06 2.98 0.01
N LEU A 132 -11.70 1.88 0.39
CA LEU A 132 -11.47 0.55 -0.19
C LEU A 132 -12.36 0.27 -1.41
N LYS A 133 -13.15 1.25 -1.89
CA LYS A 133 -13.87 1.09 -3.16
C LYS A 133 -12.86 0.89 -4.29
N GLY A 134 -12.95 -0.24 -4.99
CA GLY A 134 -11.97 -0.62 -6.02
C GLY A 134 -10.67 -1.23 -5.47
N TRP A 135 -10.66 -1.65 -4.20
CA TRP A 135 -9.54 -2.42 -3.65
C TRP A 135 -9.39 -3.75 -4.41
N GLY A 136 -8.18 -4.05 -4.90
CA GLY A 136 -7.91 -5.23 -5.72
C GLY A 136 -8.10 -5.04 -7.23
N SER A 137 -8.53 -3.86 -7.69
CA SER A 137 -8.67 -3.51 -9.11
C SER A 137 -7.35 -3.10 -9.78
N GLY A 138 -6.23 -3.76 -9.46
CA GLY A 138 -4.95 -3.61 -10.18
C GLY A 138 -4.08 -2.43 -9.77
N ASP A 139 -4.55 -1.18 -9.87
CA ASP A 139 -3.60 -0.03 -9.95
C ASP A 139 -3.88 1.18 -9.04
N LEU A 140 -5.01 1.23 -8.33
CA LEU A 140 -5.42 2.46 -7.61
C LEU A 140 -4.63 2.75 -6.32
N PHE A 141 -4.08 1.74 -5.66
CA PHE A 141 -3.46 1.86 -4.33
C PHE A 141 -1.95 1.61 -4.34
N THR A 142 -1.42 1.24 -5.50
CA THR A 142 -0.01 0.96 -5.75
C THR A 142 0.65 2.28 -6.17
N PRO A 143 1.56 2.88 -5.39
CA PRO A 143 2.28 4.06 -5.84
C PRO A 143 3.03 3.76 -7.13
N ALA A 144 3.10 4.70 -8.08
CA ALA A 144 3.83 4.52 -9.35
C ALA A 144 5.30 4.07 -9.16
N THR A 145 5.91 4.36 -8.01
CA THR A 145 7.26 3.89 -7.65
C THR A 145 7.37 2.37 -7.43
N ASP A 146 6.26 1.69 -7.13
CA ASP A 146 6.19 0.23 -7.02
C ASP A 146 5.76 -0.44 -8.34
N ALA A 147 5.24 0.34 -9.30
CA ALA A 147 4.89 -0.12 -10.64
C ALA A 147 6.11 -0.26 -11.58
N ALA A 148 7.34 -0.12 -11.03
CA ALA A 148 8.54 -0.41 -11.78
C ALA A 148 8.49 -1.87 -12.28
N PRO A 149 8.72 -2.13 -13.58
CA PRO A 149 8.46 -3.45 -14.16
C PRO A 149 9.28 -4.52 -13.43
N LEU A 150 8.59 -5.43 -12.75
CA LEU A 150 9.08 -6.78 -12.55
C LEU A 150 8.66 -7.57 -13.80
N ASP A 151 9.59 -8.39 -14.30
CA ASP A 151 9.56 -9.06 -15.61
C ASP A 151 8.18 -9.46 -16.16
N HIS A 152 8.02 -9.16 -17.46
CA HIS A 152 7.03 -9.61 -18.44
C HIS A 152 5.91 -10.57 -17.97
N SER A 153 4.68 -10.06 -17.92
CA SER A 153 3.49 -10.83 -18.32
C SER A 153 2.59 -9.97 -19.22
N PRO A 154 2.11 -10.52 -20.35
CA PRO A 154 1.27 -9.77 -21.27
C PRO A 154 -0.17 -9.79 -20.75
N VAL A 155 -0.49 -8.82 -19.89
CA VAL A 155 -1.87 -8.37 -19.68
C VAL A 155 -1.99 -7.07 -20.48
N THR A 156 -3.09 -6.93 -21.23
CA THR A 156 -3.36 -5.87 -22.22
C THR A 156 -2.75 -4.51 -21.88
N ALA A 157 -1.60 -4.23 -22.51
CA ALA A 157 -0.78 -3.03 -22.26
C ALA A 157 -1.54 -1.70 -22.44
N GLU A 158 -2.64 -1.72 -23.20
CA GLU A 158 -3.46 -0.53 -23.48
C GLU A 158 -4.31 -0.08 -22.28
N GLN A 159 -4.80 -1.01 -21.44
CA GLN A 159 -5.60 -0.66 -20.26
C GLN A 159 -4.69 -0.17 -19.12
N ASN A 160 -3.56 -0.83 -18.89
CA ASN A 160 -2.57 -0.38 -17.90
C ASN A 160 -2.06 1.02 -18.21
N ALA A 161 -1.79 1.35 -19.49
CA ALA A 161 -1.27 2.66 -19.85
C ALA A 161 -2.23 3.82 -19.51
N GLN A 162 -3.55 3.60 -19.61
CA GLN A 162 -4.55 4.60 -19.24
C GLN A 162 -4.69 4.74 -17.73
N GLU A 163 -4.72 3.63 -17.00
CA GLU A 163 -4.85 3.62 -15.54
C GLU A 163 -3.61 4.26 -14.87
N GLU A 164 -2.41 3.93 -15.35
CA GLU A 164 -1.16 4.57 -14.93
C GLU A 164 -1.18 6.09 -15.18
N ALA A 165 -1.66 6.52 -16.36
CA ALA A 165 -1.73 7.94 -16.69
C ALA A 165 -2.74 8.69 -15.80
N ILE A 166 -3.87 8.07 -15.45
CA ILE A 166 -4.85 8.63 -14.50
C ILE A 166 -4.21 8.77 -13.12
N SER A 167 -3.55 7.71 -12.63
CA SER A 167 -2.87 7.71 -11.32
C SER A 167 -1.78 8.78 -11.23
N ALA A 168 -1.02 8.99 -12.31
CA ALA A 168 -0.02 10.05 -12.40
C ALA A 168 -0.65 11.45 -12.34
N LEU A 169 -1.73 11.71 -13.08
CA LEU A 169 -2.44 13.00 -13.03
C LEU A 169 -3.07 13.27 -11.66
N LEU A 170 -3.63 12.26 -11.01
CA LEU A 170 -4.11 12.38 -9.63
C LEU A 170 -2.99 12.78 -8.67
N SER A 171 -1.80 12.19 -8.84
CA SER A 171 -0.61 12.50 -8.04
C SER A 171 -0.09 13.93 -8.28
N LEU A 172 -0.34 14.50 -9.45
CA LEU A 172 -0.07 15.91 -9.77
C LEU A 172 -1.14 16.88 -9.23
N GLY A 173 -2.20 16.36 -8.60
CA GLY A 173 -3.25 17.16 -7.96
C GLY A 173 -4.49 17.40 -8.83
N TYR A 174 -4.61 16.75 -9.99
CA TYR A 174 -5.83 16.83 -10.80
C TYR A 174 -6.98 16.03 -10.18
N LYS A 175 -8.22 16.50 -10.37
CA LYS A 175 -9.41 15.81 -9.83
C LYS A 175 -9.68 14.50 -10.61
N PRO A 176 -10.22 13.44 -9.96
CA PRO A 176 -10.48 12.15 -10.62
C PRO A 176 -11.28 12.23 -11.92
N VAL A 177 -12.37 13.01 -11.90
CA VAL A 177 -13.24 13.20 -13.08
C VAL A 177 -12.49 13.89 -14.23
N GLN A 178 -11.62 14.84 -13.90
CA GLN A 178 -10.83 15.58 -14.89
C GLN A 178 -9.72 14.70 -15.45
N ALA A 179 -9.00 13.96 -14.60
CA ALA A 179 -7.94 13.04 -15.01
C ALA A 179 -8.48 11.96 -15.96
N SER A 180 -9.54 11.25 -15.57
CA SER A 180 -10.16 10.20 -16.39
C SER A 180 -10.69 10.73 -17.73
N LYS A 181 -11.32 11.91 -17.73
CA LYS A 181 -11.85 12.51 -18.96
C LYS A 181 -10.74 12.88 -19.95
N VAL A 182 -9.64 13.47 -19.49
CA VAL A 182 -8.57 13.90 -20.40
C VAL A 182 -7.75 12.72 -20.91
N VAL A 183 -7.47 11.74 -20.04
CA VAL A 183 -6.79 10.49 -20.44
C VAL A 183 -7.60 9.75 -21.51
N SER A 184 -8.91 9.57 -21.31
CA SER A 184 -9.76 8.90 -22.29
C SER A 184 -9.87 9.65 -23.62
N GLN A 185 -9.81 10.98 -23.61
CA GLN A 185 -9.78 11.78 -24.85
C GLN A 185 -8.46 11.66 -25.62
N MET A 186 -7.33 11.52 -24.91
CA MET A 186 -5.99 11.47 -25.51
C MET A 186 -5.53 10.05 -25.86
N ALA A 187 -6.22 9.03 -25.35
CA ALA A 187 -5.86 7.65 -25.55
C ALA A 187 -5.94 7.22 -27.03
N LYS A 188 -4.84 6.68 -27.54
CA LYS A 188 -4.75 6.06 -28.87
C LYS A 188 -4.13 4.66 -28.74
N PRO A 189 -4.48 3.72 -29.63
CA PRO A 189 -3.91 2.37 -29.63
C PRO A 189 -2.38 2.42 -29.67
N GLY A 190 -1.72 1.62 -28.82
CA GLY A 190 -0.26 1.54 -28.73
C GLY A 190 0.47 2.71 -28.06
N MET A 191 -0.23 3.67 -27.43
CA MET A 191 0.43 4.70 -26.62
C MET A 191 0.93 4.14 -25.29
N THR A 192 2.14 4.53 -24.91
CA THR A 192 2.69 4.31 -23.56
C THR A 192 2.05 5.26 -22.55
N SER A 193 2.07 4.90 -21.26
CA SER A 193 1.58 5.76 -20.18
C SER A 193 2.27 7.13 -20.18
N GLU A 194 3.58 7.16 -20.41
CA GLU A 194 4.38 8.40 -20.50
C GLU A 194 3.94 9.31 -21.65
N GLN A 195 3.62 8.75 -22.82
CA GLN A 195 3.09 9.52 -23.95
C GLN A 195 1.71 10.09 -23.63
N LEU A 196 0.86 9.28 -23.00
CA LEU A 196 -0.49 9.65 -22.61
C LEU A 196 -0.50 10.78 -21.57
N ILE A 197 0.37 10.69 -20.55
CA ILE A 197 0.56 11.73 -19.53
C ILE A 197 1.01 13.03 -20.20
N ARG A 198 1.96 12.97 -21.13
CA ARG A 198 2.48 14.16 -21.83
C ARG A 198 1.39 14.85 -22.64
N GLU A 199 0.60 14.11 -23.41
CA GLU A 199 -0.48 14.67 -24.22
C GLU A 199 -1.63 15.19 -23.35
N ALA A 200 -1.99 14.45 -22.29
CA ALA A 200 -2.98 14.91 -21.31
C ALA A 200 -2.58 16.26 -20.69
N LEU A 201 -1.34 16.39 -20.20
CA LEU A 201 -0.85 17.64 -19.62
C LEU A 201 -0.84 18.79 -20.62
N LYS A 202 -0.42 18.56 -21.88
CA LYS A 202 -0.46 19.59 -22.92
C LYS A 202 -1.86 20.13 -23.18
N SER A 203 -2.89 19.27 -23.12
CA SER A 203 -4.28 19.69 -23.35
C SER A 203 -4.92 20.45 -22.17
N MET A 204 -4.27 20.44 -21.01
CA MET A 204 -4.74 21.12 -19.79
C MET A 204 -4.08 22.49 -19.55
N VAL A 205 -3.15 22.90 -20.43
CA VAL A 205 -2.52 24.23 -20.46
C VAL A 205 -3.22 25.08 -21.52
#